data_AF-A0A9P7N766-F1
#
_entry.id   AF-A0A9P7N766-F1
#
_cell.length_a   1.000
_cell.length_b   1.000
_cell.length_c   1.000
_cell.angle_alpha   90.00
_cell.angle_beta   90.00
_cell.angle_gamma   90.00
#
_symmetry.space_group_name_H-M   'P 1'
#
loop_
_entity.id
_entity.type
_entity.pdbx_description
1 polymer ?
#
loop_
_entity_poly.entity_id
_entity_poly.type
_entity_poly.pdbx_seq_one_letter_code
_entity_poly.pdbx_strand_id
1 'polypeptide(L)' 'AMAANFYRKGDAPRFILGHALELGFICSSFLATLVLLLSYRRINASRARALAKGEASMFTEEELCTLGDKAVTFQYMY' A
#
# COMPACT_ATOMS: atom_id res chain seq x y z
N ALA A 1 0.20 26.56 9.92
CA ALA A 1 -0.46 27.02 8.69
C ALA A 1 0.44 26.72 7.49
N MET A 2 0.24 25.58 6.81
CA MET A 2 1.06 25.19 5.64
C MET A 2 0.43 25.68 4.32
N ALA A 3 -0.90 25.67 4.22
CA ALA A 3 -1.63 26.03 2.99
C ALA A 3 -1.47 27.50 2.57
N ALA A 4 -1.25 28.42 3.51
CA ALA A 4 -1.16 29.86 3.23
C ALA A 4 0.14 30.30 2.54
N ASN A 5 1.17 29.44 2.46
CA ASN A 5 2.45 29.77 1.82
C ASN A 5 2.58 29.27 0.37
N PHE A 6 1.66 28.41 -0.10
CA PHE A 6 1.77 27.78 -1.43
C PHE A 6 1.10 28.57 -2.55
N TYR A 7 0.02 29.29 -2.24
CA TYR A 7 -0.59 30.25 -3.17
C TYR A 7 -0.10 31.65 -2.85
N ARG A 8 1.18 31.90 -3.12
CA ARG A 8 1.78 33.22 -2.87
C ARG A 8 1.26 34.21 -3.91
N LYS A 9 0.85 35.41 -3.48
CA LYS A 9 0.37 36.47 -4.41
C LYS A 9 1.37 36.81 -5.52
N GLY A 10 2.67 36.60 -5.29
CA GLY A 10 3.74 36.81 -6.28
C GLY A 10 3.78 35.76 -7.40
N ASP A 11 3.14 34.60 -7.22
CA ASP A 11 3.06 33.56 -8.25
C ASP A 11 1.78 33.68 -9.09
N ALA A 12 0.98 34.72 -8.83
CA ALA A 12 -0.18 35.06 -9.66
C ALA A 12 0.27 35.44 -11.08
N PRO A 13 -0.53 35.10 -12.12
CA PRO A 13 -1.83 34.44 -12.07
C PRO A 13 -1.75 32.91 -12.12
N ARG A 14 -0.56 32.32 -12.29
CA ARG A 14 -0.40 30.91 -12.66
C ARG A 14 -0.28 29.94 -11.49
N PHE A 15 0.19 30.38 -10.32
CA PHE A 15 0.28 29.59 -9.08
C PHE A 15 0.84 28.16 -9.27
N ILE A 16 1.90 28.04 -10.07
CA ILE A 16 2.45 26.75 -10.52
C ILE A 16 2.89 25.88 -9.34
N LEU A 17 3.45 26.49 -8.29
CA LEU A 17 3.91 25.79 -7.10
C LEU A 17 2.77 25.11 -6.32
N GLY A 18 1.62 25.78 -6.19
CA GLY A 18 0.43 25.19 -5.55
C GLY A 18 -0.09 23.99 -6.33
N HIS A 19 -0.26 24.14 -7.64
CA HIS A 19 -0.75 23.06 -8.51
C HIS A 19 0.22 21.88 -8.59
N ALA A 20 1.53 22.14 -8.69
CA ALA A 20 2.54 21.09 -8.73
C ALA A 20 2.56 20.26 -7.43
N LEU A 21 2.34 20.90 -6.29
CA LEU A 21 2.27 20.22 -5.01
C LEU A 21 1.02 19.33 -4.90
N GLU A 22 -0.15 19.85 -5.28
CA GLU A 22 -1.40 19.08 -5.30
C GLU A 22 -1.28 17.84 -6.22
N LEU A 23 -0.77 18.04 -7.44
CA LEU A 23 -0.48 16.94 -8.36
C LEU A 23 0.54 15.96 -7.79
N GLY A 24 1.57 16.44 -7.09
CA GLY A 24 2.54 15.60 -6.39
C GLY A 24 1.89 14.69 -5.34
N PHE A 25 0.94 15.21 -4.55
CA PHE A 25 0.21 14.41 -3.58
C PHE A 25 -0.72 13.37 -4.23
N ILE A 26 -1.40 13.74 -5.32
CA ILE A 26 -2.25 12.82 -6.08
C ILE A 26 -1.41 11.68 -6.66
N CYS A 27 -0.30 12.02 -7.34
CA CYS A 27 0.61 11.05 -7.93
C CYS A 27 1.24 10.13 -6.86
N SER A 28 1.69 10.68 -5.74
CA SER A 28 2.28 9.87 -4.65
C SER A 28 1.28 8.93 -4.01
N SER A 29 0.03 9.38 -3.81
CA SER A 29 -1.06 8.54 -3.29
C SER A 29 -1.39 7.41 -4.26
N PHE A 30 -1.50 7.71 -5.56
CA PHE A 30 -1.73 6.70 -6.58
C PHE A 30 -0.61 5.66 -6.64
N LEU A 31 0.65 6.11 -6.60
CA LEU A 31 1.81 5.22 -6.55
C LEU A 31 1.80 4.34 -5.29
N ALA A 32 1.49 4.91 -4.13
CA ALA A 32 1.39 4.16 -2.89
C ALA A 32 0.32 3.07 -2.96
N THR A 33 -0.85 3.38 -3.53
CA THR A 33 -1.93 2.40 -3.75
C THR A 33 -1.49 1.28 -4.71
N LEU A 34 -0.81 1.61 -5.80
CA LEU A 34 -0.30 0.61 -6.75
C LEU A 34 0.73 -0.31 -6.10
N VAL A 35 1.67 0.25 -5.32
CA VAL A 35 2.67 -0.54 -4.59
C VAL A 35 1.99 -1.48 -3.59
N LEU A 36 0.96 -1.02 -2.88
CA LEU A 36 0.19 -1.84 -1.95
C LEU A 36 -0.48 -3.01 -2.66
N LEU A 37 -1.19 -2.74 -3.77
CA LEU A 37 -1.89 -3.76 -4.54
C LEU A 37 -0.92 -4.83 -5.10
N LEU A 38 0.19 -4.39 -5.69
CA LEU A 38 1.20 -5.32 -6.20
C LEU A 38 1.84 -6.15 -5.08
N SER A 39 2.03 -5.57 -3.90
CA SER A 39 2.56 -6.26 -2.73
C SER A 39 1.61 -7.34 -2.24
N TYR A 40 0.32 -7.03 -2.11
CA TYR A 40 -0.70 -8.02 -1.72
C TYR A 40 -0.80 -9.16 -2.73
N ARG A 41 -0.82 -8.86 -4.03
CA ARG A 41 -0.81 -9.89 -5.08
C ARG A 41 0.42 -10.79 -4.99
N ARG A 42 1.60 -10.22 -4.75
CA ARG A 42 2.85 -11.01 -4.59
C ARG A 42 2.82 -11.89 -3.34
N ILE A 43 2.36 -11.36 -2.21
CA ILE A 43 2.25 -12.09 -0.94
C ILE A 43 1.27 -13.25 -1.09
N ASN A 44 0.07 -12.99 -1.61
CA ASN A 44 -0.94 -14.02 -1.84
C ASN A 44 -0.45 -15.09 -2.81
N ALA A 45 0.21 -14.72 -3.91
CA ALA A 45 0.78 -15.69 -4.84
C ALA A 45 1.88 -16.55 -4.19
N SER A 46 2.69 -15.97 -3.30
CA SER A 46 3.70 -16.73 -2.54
C SER A 46 3.05 -17.70 -1.57
N ARG A 47 2.05 -17.24 -0.81
CA ARG A 47 1.29 -18.07 0.14
C ARG A 47 0.52 -19.19 -0.55
N ALA A 48 -0.10 -18.92 -1.71
CA ALA A 48 -0.76 -19.95 -2.51
C ALA A 48 0.22 -21.06 -2.94
N ARG A 49 1.45 -20.70 -3.33
CA ARG A 49 2.50 -21.69 -3.63
C ARG A 49 2.93 -22.49 -2.39
N ALA A 50 3.07 -21.83 -1.24
CA ALA A 50 3.40 -22.49 0.03
C ALA A 50 2.30 -23.48 0.46
N LEU A 51 1.04 -23.06 0.35
CA LEU A 51 -0.13 -23.92 0.59
C LEU A 51 -0.17 -25.12 -0.35
N ALA A 52 0.10 -24.92 -1.64
CA ALA A 52 0.15 -26.01 -2.62
C ALA A 52 1.27 -27.02 -2.34
N LYS A 53 2.34 -26.59 -1.67
CA LYS A 53 3.43 -27.46 -1.19
C LYS A 53 3.12 -28.16 0.14
N GLY A 54 1.98 -27.87 0.76
CA GLY A 54 1.61 -28.40 2.06
C GLY A 54 2.28 -27.71 3.24
N GLU A 55 2.93 -26.55 3.06
CA GLU A 55 3.63 -25.85 4.16
C GLU A 55 2.71 -25.42 5.30
N ALA A 56 1.38 -25.38 5.08
CA ALA A 56 0.41 -25.14 6.15
C ALA A 56 0.35 -26.27 7.19
N SER A 57 0.70 -27.51 6.83
CA SER A 57 0.75 -28.62 7.80
C SER A 57 1.97 -28.56 8.73
N MET A 58 2.88 -27.61 8.49
CA MET A 58 4.06 -27.37 9.34
C MET A 58 3.73 -26.49 10.56
N PHE A 59 2.51 -25.93 10.61
CA PHE A 59 2.05 -25.07 11.70
C PHE A 59 0.85 -25.71 12.38
N THR A 60 0.78 -25.58 13.70
CA THR A 60 -0.43 -25.88 14.48
C THR A 60 -1.47 -24.77 14.30
N GLU A 61 -2.74 -25.07 14.60
CA GLU A 61 -3.82 -24.08 14.53
C GLU A 61 -3.59 -22.89 15.47
N GLU A 62 -3.02 -23.14 16.66
CA GLU A 62 -2.67 -22.10 17.62
C GLU A 62 -1.59 -21.16 17.07
N GLU A 63 -0.54 -21.71 16.45
CA GLU A 63 0.52 -20.92 15.81
C GLU A 63 -0.04 -20.07 14.66
N LEU A 64 -0.89 -20.63 13.80
CA LEU A 64 -1.55 -19.86 12.73
C LEU A 64 -2.41 -18.73 13.29
N CYS A 65 -3.13 -18.97 14.39
CA CYS A 65 -3.93 -17.95 15.06
C CYS A 65 -3.05 -16.80 15.59
N THR A 66 -1.90 -17.11 16.21
CA THR A 66 -0.97 -16.09 16.71
C THR A 66 -0.34 -15.24 15.60
N LEU A 67 -0.16 -15.81 14.40
CA LEU A 67 0.40 -15.10 13.25
C LEU A 67 -0.56 -14.08 12.63
N GLY A 68 -1.88 -14.23 12.83
CA GLY A 68 -2.89 -13.31 12.32
C GLY A 68 -2.81 -13.12 10.80
N ASP A 69 -2.67 -11.88 10.34
CA ASP A 69 -2.60 -11.54 8.91
C ASP A 69 -1.31 -12.04 8.22
N LYS A 70 -0.31 -12.42 9.02
CA LYS A 70 0.94 -13.02 8.52
C LYS A 70 0.80 -14.52 8.25
N ALA A 71 -0.26 -15.17 8.73
CA ALA A 71 -0.47 -16.60 8.54
C ALA A 71 -0.49 -16.96 7.04
N VAL A 72 0.07 -18.13 6.70
CA VAL A 72 0.12 -18.61 5.30
C VAL A 72 -1.29 -18.86 4.73
N THR A 73 -2.25 -19.13 5.62
CA THR A 73 -3.67 -19.31 5.30
C THR A 73 -4.42 -17.99 5.09
N PHE A 74 -3.88 -16.86 5.54
CA PHE A 74 -4.52 -15.56 5.39
C PHE A 74 -4.35 -15.02 3.97
N GLN A 75 -5.46 -14.58 3.37
CA GLN A 75 -5.48 -13.93 2.07
C GLN A 75 -5.87 -12.46 2.23
N TYR A 76 -5.01 -11.57 1.76
CA TYR A 76 -5.40 -10.17 1.61
C TYR A 76 -6.44 -10.11 0.48
N MET A 77 -7.65 -9.66 0.77
CA MET A 77 -8.60 -9.29 -0.28
C MET A 77 -8.04 -8.10 -1.06
N TYR A 78 -8.47 -7.90 -2.31
CA TYR A 78 -8.01 -6.91 -3.32
C TYR A 78 -7.03 -7.42 -4.39
#